data_AF-A0A7T5EXL8-F1
#
_entry.id   AF-A0A7T5EXL8-F1
#
_cell.length_a   1.000
_cell.length_b   1.000
_cell.length_c   1.000
_cell.angle_alpha   90.00
_cell.angle_beta   90.00
_cell.angle_gamma   90.00
#
_symmetry.space_group_name_H-M   'P 1'
#
loop_
_entity.id
_entity.type
_entity.pdbx_description
1 polymer ?
#
loop_
_entity_poly.entity_id
_entity_poly.type
_entity_poly.pdbx_seq_one_letter_code
_entity_poly.pdbx_strand_id
1 'polypeptide(L)'
;MPILNYGVVCGRVVRYSPGSDSFSHFQIILVDDSHTEYQVDVNVRSKDGSEVLYFSTDNFTRDLIQDWKGLSTGFTPLQSNADSGALDYLREDLFAVESMQPLPMKGPANDALNAYLGQAIKKAYDENGLVYAFGQHFRDRGHSARHDKRFHEPSRGIHDIHMNQGNLSRYEKENGPYQDGGLFVEDKSRGQWTAIFLAFQTQSFRTDASGDPTGPTWASEHGGEVR
;
A
#
# COMPACT_ATOMS: atom_id res chain seq x y z
N MET A 1 -17.05 5.55 -7.63
CA MET A 1 -16.24 5.17 -8.79
C MET A 1 -14.94 4.60 -8.26
N PRO A 2 -14.73 3.29 -8.43
CA PRO A 2 -13.50 2.63 -8.00
C PRO A 2 -12.26 3.38 -8.49
N ILE A 3 -11.14 3.17 -7.81
CA ILE A 3 -9.88 3.86 -8.13
C ILE A 3 -9.48 3.60 -9.58
N LEU A 4 -8.90 4.61 -10.22
CA LEU A 4 -8.58 4.56 -11.63
C LEU A 4 -7.31 3.73 -11.86
N ASN A 5 -7.23 2.99 -12.97
CA ASN A 5 -6.02 2.28 -13.38
C ASN A 5 -5.41 1.41 -12.26
N TYR A 6 -6.24 0.63 -11.57
CA TYR A 6 -5.76 -0.30 -10.56
C TYR A 6 -4.78 -1.32 -11.15
N GLY A 7 -3.77 -1.68 -10.37
CA GLY A 7 -2.86 -2.76 -10.70
C GLY A 7 -1.66 -2.82 -9.77
N VAL A 8 -0.56 -3.37 -10.30
CA VAL A 8 0.67 -3.59 -9.56
C VAL A 8 1.87 -3.04 -10.31
N VAL A 9 2.74 -2.32 -9.59
CA VAL A 9 4.10 -2.02 -10.04
C VAL A 9 5.05 -3.02 -9.42
N CYS A 10 5.76 -3.78 -10.26
CA CYS A 10 6.82 -4.71 -9.85
C CYS A 10 8.19 -4.17 -10.29
N GLY A 11 9.16 -4.08 -9.39
CA GLY A 11 10.50 -3.62 -9.79
C GLY A 11 11.54 -3.76 -8.69
N ARG A 12 12.77 -3.35 -9.00
CA ARG A 12 13.88 -3.36 -8.05
C ARG A 12 14.06 -1.98 -7.44
N VAL A 13 14.39 -1.94 -6.16
CA VAL A 13 14.62 -0.69 -5.45
C VAL A 13 15.90 -0.04 -5.97
N VAL A 14 15.85 1.25 -6.34
CA VAL A 14 17.04 2.05 -6.66
C VAL A 14 17.27 3.18 -5.66
N ARG A 15 16.19 3.70 -5.06
CA ARG A 15 16.22 4.77 -4.06
C ARG A 15 15.05 4.60 -3.10
N TYR A 16 15.21 5.02 -1.86
CA TYR A 16 14.11 5.09 -0.90
C TYR A 16 14.38 6.15 0.18
N SER A 17 13.32 6.68 0.80
CA SER A 17 13.41 7.66 1.89
C SER A 17 12.28 7.46 2.91
N PRO A 18 12.59 7.39 4.21
CA PRO A 18 11.59 7.19 5.26
C PRO A 18 10.66 8.38 5.42
N GLY A 19 9.41 8.21 5.85
CA GLY A 19 8.53 9.30 6.27
C GLY A 19 9.18 10.22 7.32
N SER A 20 8.72 11.48 7.40
CA SER A 20 9.13 12.43 8.44
C SER A 20 7.99 13.40 8.78
N ASP A 21 8.19 14.28 9.76
CA ASP A 21 7.19 15.31 10.09
C ASP A 21 6.92 16.27 8.93
N SER A 22 7.89 16.46 8.03
CA SER A 22 7.74 17.28 6.83
C SER A 22 7.16 16.48 5.65
N PHE A 23 7.12 15.14 5.74
CA PHE A 23 6.83 14.27 4.61
C PHE A 23 6.03 13.01 5.01
N SER A 24 4.78 12.92 4.58
CA SER A 24 3.83 11.89 5.05
C SER A 24 4.05 10.50 4.49
N HIS A 25 4.80 10.39 3.39
CA HIS A 25 5.00 9.12 2.70
C HIS A 25 6.41 8.58 2.91
N PHE A 26 6.51 7.27 3.08
CA PHE A 26 7.73 6.53 2.81
C PHE A 26 7.80 6.37 1.28
N GLN A 27 8.83 6.94 0.69
CA GLN A 27 8.96 7.01 -0.76
C GLN A 27 9.94 5.94 -1.23
N ILE A 28 9.57 5.18 -2.26
CA ILE A 28 10.42 4.19 -2.91
C ILE A 28 10.46 4.51 -4.41
N ILE A 29 11.64 4.44 -5.01
CA ILE A 29 11.81 4.44 -6.46
C ILE A 29 12.15 3.02 -6.88
N LEU A 30 11.27 2.44 -7.68
CA LEU A 30 11.47 1.14 -8.32
C LEU A 30 11.92 1.34 -9.76
N VAL A 31 12.74 0.41 -10.27
CA VAL A 31 13.12 0.34 -11.68
C VAL A 31 12.72 -1.01 -12.26
N ASP A 32 12.14 -0.99 -13.46
CA ASP A 32 11.88 -2.20 -14.25
C ASP A 32 13.10 -2.61 -15.10
N ASP A 33 13.01 -3.77 -15.74
CA ASP A 33 14.09 -4.32 -16.58
C ASP A 33 14.34 -3.48 -17.85
N SER A 34 13.42 -2.57 -18.20
CA SER A 34 13.58 -1.60 -19.30
C SER A 34 14.19 -0.26 -18.88
N HIS A 35 14.65 -0.17 -17.62
CA HIS A 35 15.15 1.06 -16.99
C HIS A 35 14.10 2.16 -16.80
N THR A 36 12.82 1.82 -16.80
CA THR A 36 11.77 2.77 -16.44
C THR A 36 11.66 2.85 -14.92
N GLU A 37 11.72 4.07 -14.39
CA GLU A 37 11.53 4.33 -12.96
C GLU A 37 10.06 4.60 -12.61
N TYR A 38 9.64 4.10 -11.45
CA TYR A 38 8.30 4.28 -10.88
C TYR A 38 8.42 4.76 -9.44
N GLN A 39 7.68 5.81 -9.10
CA GLN A 39 7.53 6.25 -7.72
C GLN A 39 6.45 5.43 -6.99
N VAL A 40 6.74 5.02 -5.77
CA VAL A 40 5.81 4.33 -4.88
C VAL A 40 5.70 5.16 -3.60
N ASP A 41 4.50 5.67 -3.33
CA ASP A 41 4.20 6.48 -2.14
C ASP A 41 3.42 5.64 -1.13
N VAL A 42 4.07 5.27 -0.02
CA VAL A 42 3.45 4.47 1.05
C VAL A 42 3.05 5.39 2.20
N ASN A 43 1.78 5.38 2.58
CA ASN A 43 1.27 6.19 3.70
C ASN A 43 1.83 5.66 5.02
N VAL A 44 2.74 6.40 5.63
CA VAL A 44 3.32 6.07 6.95
C VAL A 44 2.99 7.11 8.01
N ARG A 45 2.19 8.11 7.64
CA ARG A 45 1.70 9.16 8.51
C ARG A 45 0.51 9.83 7.84
N SER A 46 -0.51 10.20 8.62
CA SER A 46 -1.57 11.07 8.11
C SER A 46 -1.21 12.56 8.25
N LYS A 47 -1.57 13.34 7.21
CA LYS A 47 -1.50 14.81 7.22
C LYS A 47 -2.68 15.47 7.93
N ASP A 48 -3.79 14.76 8.13
CA ASP A 48 -5.05 15.30 8.67
C ASP A 48 -5.48 14.70 10.02
N GLY A 49 -4.71 13.77 10.58
CA GLY A 49 -5.03 13.11 11.85
C GLY A 49 -5.82 11.81 11.70
N SER A 50 -6.05 11.33 10.48
CA SER A 50 -6.52 9.96 10.23
C SER A 50 -5.45 8.95 10.62
N GLU A 51 -5.55 8.33 11.78
CA GLU A 51 -4.55 7.34 12.18
C GLU A 51 -4.53 6.15 11.19
N VAL A 52 -3.33 5.89 10.65
CA VAL A 52 -3.07 4.76 9.76
C VAL A 52 -3.09 3.49 10.60
N LEU A 53 -3.76 2.46 10.11
CA LEU A 53 -3.65 1.09 10.58
C LEU A 53 -2.62 0.38 9.73
N TYR A 54 -1.83 -0.49 10.36
CA TYR A 54 -0.92 -1.36 9.63
C TYR A 54 -0.91 -2.79 10.18
N PHE A 55 -0.68 -3.74 9.28
CA PHE A 55 -0.30 -5.10 9.61
C PHE A 55 0.88 -5.50 8.73
N SER A 56 1.85 -6.23 9.28
CA SER A 56 2.97 -6.75 8.51
C SER A 56 3.35 -8.17 8.93
N THR A 57 3.90 -8.93 7.98
CA THR A 57 4.38 -10.30 8.20
C THR A 57 5.53 -10.61 7.25
N ASP A 58 6.55 -11.32 7.74
CA ASP A 58 7.70 -11.78 6.94
C ASP A 58 7.48 -13.15 6.27
N ASN A 59 6.33 -13.77 6.51
CA ASN A 59 5.99 -15.10 5.98
C ASN A 59 4.59 -15.10 5.35
N PHE A 60 4.35 -14.14 4.45
CA PHE A 60 3.11 -14.07 3.70
C PHE A 60 3.02 -15.25 2.72
N THR A 61 1.89 -15.96 2.77
CA THR A 61 1.66 -17.18 1.98
C THR A 61 0.21 -17.21 1.49
N ARG A 62 -0.01 -16.94 0.20
CA ARG A 62 -1.34 -17.02 -0.44
C ARG A 62 -1.17 -17.44 -1.91
N ASP A 63 -2.20 -18.04 -2.50
CA ASP A 63 -2.13 -18.60 -3.85
C ASP A 63 -1.89 -17.52 -4.93
N LEU A 64 -2.46 -16.34 -4.74
CA LEU A 64 -2.25 -15.12 -5.55
C LEU A 64 -0.77 -14.72 -5.73
N ILE A 65 0.15 -15.16 -4.85
CA ILE A 65 1.60 -14.97 -5.04
C ILE A 65 2.08 -15.64 -6.34
N GLN A 66 1.48 -16.76 -6.74
CA GLN A 66 1.86 -17.46 -7.97
C GLN A 66 1.56 -16.62 -9.21
N ASP A 67 0.44 -15.90 -9.20
CA ASP A 67 0.07 -14.99 -10.27
C ASP A 67 1.08 -13.85 -10.38
N TRP A 68 1.54 -13.33 -9.24
CA TRP A 68 2.50 -12.22 -9.18
C TRP A 68 3.91 -12.62 -9.63
N LYS A 69 4.35 -13.85 -9.31
CA LYS A 69 5.64 -14.37 -9.77
C LYS A 69 5.72 -14.51 -11.29
N GLY A 70 4.58 -14.65 -11.96
CA GLY A 70 4.49 -14.68 -13.42
C GLY A 70 4.59 -13.31 -14.09
N LEU A 71 4.51 -12.21 -13.34
CA LEU A 71 4.49 -10.86 -13.89
C LEU A 71 5.88 -10.39 -14.33
N SER A 72 5.91 -9.67 -15.46
CA SER A 72 7.09 -8.89 -15.83
C SER A 72 7.25 -7.68 -14.92
N THR A 73 8.49 -7.19 -14.76
CA THR A 73 8.71 -5.92 -14.08
C THR A 73 8.08 -4.76 -14.85
N GLY A 74 7.68 -3.71 -14.13
CA GLY A 74 6.91 -2.58 -14.63
C GLY A 74 5.50 -2.55 -14.05
N PHE A 75 4.61 -1.76 -14.66
CA PHE A 75 3.20 -1.71 -14.28
C PHE A 75 2.38 -2.76 -15.03
N THR A 76 1.62 -3.57 -14.29
CA THR A 76 0.61 -4.49 -14.82
C THR A 76 -0.77 -4.03 -14.35
N PRO A 77 -1.70 -3.68 -15.26
CA PRO A 77 -3.08 -3.39 -14.89
C PRO A 77 -3.81 -4.67 -14.47
N LEU A 78 -4.59 -4.59 -13.39
CA LEU A 78 -5.39 -5.71 -12.89
C LEU A 78 -6.88 -5.34 -12.94
N GLN A 79 -7.72 -6.30 -13.30
CA GLN A 79 -9.16 -6.11 -13.22
C GLN A 79 -9.60 -6.21 -11.76
N SER A 80 -10.56 -5.41 -11.32
CA SER A 80 -11.10 -5.50 -9.95
C SER A 80 -12.06 -6.68 -9.79
N ASN A 81 -11.49 -7.89 -9.74
CA ASN A 81 -12.18 -9.15 -9.48
C ASN A 81 -11.22 -10.18 -8.86
N ALA A 82 -11.76 -11.29 -8.37
CA ALA A 82 -11.03 -12.34 -7.66
C ALA A 82 -10.01 -13.12 -8.52
N ASP A 83 -10.15 -13.08 -9.84
CA ASP A 83 -9.36 -13.92 -10.75
C ASP A 83 -8.13 -13.19 -11.33
N SER A 84 -7.96 -11.91 -11.02
CA SER A 84 -6.88 -11.09 -11.58
C SER A 84 -5.61 -11.04 -10.73
N GLY A 85 -5.66 -11.54 -9.49
CA GLY A 85 -4.63 -11.29 -8.48
C GLY A 85 -4.70 -9.90 -7.84
N ALA A 86 -5.83 -9.20 -8.01
CA ALA A 86 -6.19 -7.99 -7.26
C ALA A 86 -6.38 -8.29 -5.78
N LEU A 87 -6.03 -7.34 -4.91
CA LEU A 87 -6.17 -7.50 -3.47
C LEU A 87 -7.57 -7.13 -2.99
N ASP A 88 -8.14 -7.96 -2.13
CA ASP A 88 -9.29 -7.61 -1.30
C ASP A 88 -9.12 -8.11 0.14
N TYR A 89 -8.92 -7.17 1.07
CA TYR A 89 -8.64 -7.47 2.48
C TYR A 89 -9.81 -8.18 3.16
N LEU A 90 -11.04 -7.91 2.70
CA LEU A 90 -12.26 -8.39 3.35
C LEU A 90 -12.81 -9.66 2.71
N ARG A 91 -12.32 -10.03 1.51
CA ARG A 91 -12.85 -11.17 0.72
C ARG A 91 -11.83 -12.29 0.48
N GLU A 92 -10.54 -12.05 0.66
CA GLU A 92 -9.48 -13.02 0.30
C GLU A 92 -8.68 -13.60 1.47
N ASP A 93 -9.13 -13.39 2.72
CA ASP A 93 -8.46 -13.88 3.93
C ASP A 93 -6.94 -13.64 3.91
N LEU A 94 -6.51 -12.46 3.45
CA LEU A 94 -5.09 -12.14 3.29
C LEU A 94 -4.36 -12.12 4.65
N PHE A 95 -5.08 -11.67 5.68
CA PHE A 95 -4.68 -11.64 7.08
C PHE A 95 -5.94 -11.43 7.93
N ALA A 96 -5.87 -11.70 9.24
CA ALA A 96 -6.95 -11.36 10.15
C ALA A 96 -6.95 -9.84 10.38
N VAL A 97 -8.00 -9.14 9.94
CA VAL A 97 -8.09 -7.68 9.97
C VAL A 97 -7.96 -7.10 11.39
N GLU A 98 -8.38 -7.85 12.40
CA GLU A 98 -8.23 -7.53 13.82
C GLU A 98 -6.77 -7.49 14.28
N SER A 99 -5.84 -8.04 13.49
CA SER A 99 -4.39 -7.99 13.77
C SER A 99 -3.77 -6.65 13.40
N MET A 100 -4.49 -5.78 12.68
CA MET A 100 -4.00 -4.43 12.39
C MET A 100 -3.81 -3.62 13.67
N GLN A 101 -2.74 -2.84 13.69
CA GLN A 101 -2.39 -1.98 14.82
C GLN A 101 -2.44 -0.51 14.39
N PRO A 102 -2.96 0.38 15.26
CA PRO A 102 -2.89 1.81 15.01
C PRO A 102 -1.44 2.28 15.05
N LEU A 103 -1.08 3.10 14.06
CA LEU A 103 0.17 3.84 14.06
C LEU A 103 -0.04 5.16 14.82
N PRO A 104 0.55 5.34 16.01
CA PRO A 104 0.25 6.51 16.83
C PRO A 104 0.73 7.80 16.16
N MET A 105 -0.04 8.89 16.28
CA MET A 105 0.32 10.19 15.67
C MET A 105 1.70 10.73 16.12
N LYS A 106 2.14 10.38 17.33
CA LYS A 106 3.40 10.83 17.95
C LYS A 106 4.08 9.70 18.72
N GLY A 107 5.40 9.81 18.87
CA GLY A 107 6.20 8.92 19.71
C GLY A 107 6.86 7.77 18.95
N PRO A 108 7.68 6.95 19.63
CA PRO A 108 8.56 5.95 19.00
C PRO A 108 7.83 4.89 18.17
N ALA A 109 6.56 4.63 18.47
CA ALA A 109 5.73 3.69 17.72
C ALA A 109 5.38 4.21 16.31
N ASN A 110 5.35 5.54 16.09
CA ASN A 110 5.22 6.14 14.75
C ASN A 110 6.44 5.82 13.87
N ASP A 111 7.60 5.69 14.50
CA ASP A 111 8.83 5.28 13.82
C ASP A 111 8.86 3.78 13.49
N ALA A 112 7.97 2.97 14.08
CA ALA A 112 7.99 1.51 13.90
C ALA A 112 7.66 1.09 12.46
N LEU A 113 6.62 1.67 11.85
CA LEU A 113 6.30 1.38 10.44
C LEU A 113 7.39 1.89 9.50
N ASN A 114 7.95 3.08 9.76
CA ASN A 114 9.11 3.59 9.01
C ASN A 114 10.33 2.67 9.14
N ALA A 115 10.63 2.18 10.34
CA ALA A 115 11.74 1.27 10.60
C ALA A 115 11.52 -0.08 9.91
N TYR A 116 10.31 -0.63 9.98
CA TYR A 116 9.95 -1.90 9.36
C TYR A 116 10.02 -1.82 7.83
N LEU A 117 9.38 -0.82 7.22
CA LEU A 117 9.51 -0.56 5.78
C LEU A 117 10.97 -0.31 5.38
N GLY A 118 11.70 0.47 6.18
CA GLY A 118 13.12 0.72 5.99
C GLY A 118 13.93 -0.57 5.96
N GLN A 119 13.67 -1.50 6.88
CA GLN A 119 14.33 -2.80 6.93
C GLN A 119 13.98 -3.68 5.72
N ALA A 120 12.69 -3.82 5.40
CA ALA A 120 12.21 -4.65 4.30
C ALA A 120 12.72 -4.13 2.93
N ILE A 121 12.63 -2.82 2.70
CA ILE A 121 13.09 -2.18 1.47
C ILE A 121 14.61 -2.16 1.36
N LYS A 122 15.34 -1.94 2.47
CA LYS A 122 16.80 -2.07 2.46
C LYS A 122 17.22 -3.49 2.10
N LYS A 123 16.57 -4.51 2.67
CA LYS A 123 16.85 -5.91 2.33
C LYS A 123 16.62 -6.17 0.83
N ALA A 124 15.48 -5.72 0.29
CA ALA A 124 15.20 -5.82 -1.15
C ALA A 124 16.29 -5.13 -2.00
N TYR A 125 16.75 -3.94 -1.57
CA TYR A 125 17.81 -3.21 -2.24
C TYR A 125 19.14 -3.96 -2.21
N ASP A 126 19.58 -4.42 -1.04
CA ASP A 126 20.87 -5.11 -0.86
C ASP A 126 20.91 -6.46 -1.61
N GLU A 127 19.79 -7.18 -1.63
CA GLU A 127 19.67 -8.53 -2.22
C GLU A 127 19.18 -8.50 -3.68
N ASN A 128 18.99 -7.32 -4.26
CA ASN A 128 18.43 -7.15 -5.61
C ASN A 128 17.07 -7.85 -5.78
N GLY A 129 16.27 -7.83 -4.72
CA GLY A 129 14.93 -8.41 -4.62
C GLY A 129 13.87 -7.59 -5.37
N LEU A 130 12.73 -8.22 -5.63
CA LEU A 130 11.59 -7.57 -6.26
C LEU A 130 10.64 -7.03 -5.20
N VAL A 131 10.12 -5.83 -5.47
CA VAL A 131 9.06 -5.20 -4.70
C VAL A 131 7.83 -5.07 -5.58
N TYR A 132 6.68 -5.42 -5.02
CA TYR A 132 5.38 -5.37 -5.66
C TYR A 132 4.52 -4.38 -4.87
N ALA A 133 4.10 -3.31 -5.52
CA ALA A 133 3.24 -2.29 -4.93
C ALA A 133 1.90 -2.29 -5.66
N PHE A 134 0.80 -2.48 -4.92
CA PHE A 134 -0.57 -2.50 -5.43
C PHE A 134 -1.29 -1.20 -5.09
N GLY A 135 -2.14 -0.73 -6.01
CA GLY A 135 -2.90 0.49 -5.84
C GLY A 135 -3.24 1.17 -7.17
N GLN A 136 -3.45 2.48 -7.13
CA GLN A 136 -3.80 3.29 -8.29
C GLN A 136 -2.53 3.76 -9.02
N HIS A 137 -2.40 3.38 -10.29
CA HIS A 137 -1.27 3.82 -11.13
C HIS A 137 -1.51 5.19 -11.75
N PHE A 138 -0.45 6.00 -11.77
CA PHE A 138 -0.45 7.32 -12.38
C PHE A 138 0.59 7.45 -13.49
N ARG A 139 0.27 8.28 -14.49
CA ARG A 139 1.19 8.74 -15.53
C ARG A 139 1.06 10.23 -15.69
N ASP A 140 2.15 10.85 -16.15
CA ASP A 140 2.22 12.26 -16.46
C ASP A 140 1.61 13.11 -15.35
N ARG A 141 1.88 12.71 -14.09
CA ARG A 141 1.79 13.62 -12.96
C ARG A 141 2.80 14.70 -13.31
N GLY A 142 2.35 15.77 -13.97
CA GLY A 142 3.08 17.01 -14.02
C GLY A 142 3.54 17.33 -12.59
N HIS A 143 4.61 18.11 -12.42
CA HIS A 143 5.20 18.48 -11.13
C HIS A 143 4.22 19.21 -10.18
N SER A 144 3.10 18.60 -9.86
CA SER A 144 2.03 19.11 -9.04
C SER A 144 2.62 19.25 -7.65
N ALA A 145 2.52 20.45 -7.13
CA ALA A 145 3.11 20.90 -5.87
C ALA A 145 2.53 20.22 -4.61
N ARG A 146 2.04 18.98 -4.73
CA ARG A 146 1.35 18.23 -3.68
C ARG A 146 2.17 17.09 -3.08
N HIS A 147 3.37 16.81 -3.62
CA HIS A 147 4.24 15.76 -3.10
C HIS A 147 5.57 16.28 -2.57
N ASP A 148 6.01 15.53 -1.57
CA ASP A 148 7.17 15.69 -0.72
C ASP A 148 8.45 15.50 -1.54
N LYS A 149 8.90 16.54 -2.25
CA LYS A 149 10.04 16.45 -3.20
C LYS A 149 11.37 16.12 -2.51
N ARG A 150 11.70 14.84 -2.39
CA ARG A 150 12.99 14.38 -1.86
C ARG A 150 13.96 13.93 -2.94
N PHE A 151 13.42 13.46 -4.07
CA PHE A 151 14.19 13.00 -5.23
C PHE A 151 13.74 13.73 -6.50
N HIS A 152 14.49 13.54 -7.59
CA HIS A 152 13.90 13.71 -8.92
C HIS A 152 12.86 12.59 -9.08
N GLU A 153 11.59 12.97 -9.00
CA GLU A 153 10.46 12.05 -9.02
C GLU A 153 10.11 11.65 -10.47
N PRO A 154 10.02 10.34 -10.78
CA PRO A 154 9.45 9.89 -12.03
C PRO A 154 8.05 10.47 -12.24
N SER A 155 7.68 10.80 -13.47
CA SER A 155 6.33 11.29 -13.79
C SER A 155 5.23 10.22 -13.69
N ARG A 156 5.59 9.00 -13.24
CA ARG A 156 4.75 7.81 -13.16
C ARG A 156 5.04 7.01 -11.90
N GLY A 157 4.08 6.18 -11.51
CA GLY A 157 4.21 5.41 -10.29
C GLY A 157 2.88 4.85 -9.80
N ILE A 158 2.81 4.53 -8.52
CA ILE A 158 1.63 4.01 -7.86
C ILE A 158 1.42 4.67 -6.48
N HIS A 159 0.15 4.90 -6.14
CA HIS A 159 -0.30 5.42 -4.85
C HIS A 159 -1.58 4.69 -4.40
N ASP A 160 -2.25 5.20 -3.36
CA ASP A 160 -3.43 4.57 -2.75
C ASP A 160 -3.11 3.14 -2.29
N ILE A 161 -1.93 2.99 -1.68
CA ILE A 161 -1.38 1.73 -1.16
C ILE A 161 -1.96 1.48 0.24
N HIS A 162 -3.27 1.29 0.32
CA HIS A 162 -4.03 0.93 1.52
C HIS A 162 -5.36 0.31 1.12
N MET A 163 -6.16 -0.16 2.09
CA MET A 163 -7.53 -0.61 1.84
C MET A 163 -8.32 0.49 1.12
N ASN A 164 -8.91 0.17 -0.04
CA ASN A 164 -9.63 1.10 -0.92
C ASN A 164 -11.14 0.80 -0.92
N GLN A 165 -11.65 0.49 0.27
CA GLN A 165 -13.06 0.23 0.55
C GLN A 165 -13.41 0.66 1.98
N GLY A 166 -14.70 0.70 2.29
CA GLY A 166 -15.20 1.09 3.61
C GLY A 166 -14.98 2.55 3.97
N ASN A 167 -14.65 3.40 3.00
CA ASN A 167 -14.48 4.84 3.18
C ASN A 167 -15.83 5.54 3.42
N LEU A 168 -15.79 6.59 4.23
CA LEU A 168 -16.92 7.49 4.51
C LEU A 168 -16.66 8.90 3.96
N SER A 169 -17.72 9.71 3.88
CA SER A 169 -17.68 11.13 3.53
C SER A 169 -17.03 11.37 2.15
N ARG A 170 -16.08 12.30 2.06
CA ARG A 170 -15.47 12.74 0.79
C ARG A 170 -14.79 11.62 -0.02
N TYR A 171 -14.47 10.49 0.61
CA TYR A 171 -13.77 9.34 0.02
C TYR A 171 -14.69 8.16 -0.32
N GLU A 172 -15.99 8.21 -0.03
CA GLU A 172 -16.96 7.15 -0.38
C GLU A 172 -16.89 6.77 -1.85
N LYS A 173 -16.62 7.75 -2.72
CA LYS A 173 -16.52 7.50 -4.15
C LYS A 173 -15.40 6.55 -4.50
N GLU A 174 -14.35 6.42 -3.70
CA GLU A 174 -13.20 5.57 -4.00
C GLU A 174 -13.43 4.10 -3.61
N ASN A 175 -14.54 3.79 -2.93
CA ASN A 175 -14.90 2.43 -2.53
C ASN A 175 -15.07 1.48 -3.73
N GLY A 176 -14.61 0.25 -3.52
CA GLY A 176 -14.73 -0.84 -4.48
C GLY A 176 -14.05 -2.10 -3.97
N PRO A 177 -14.60 -3.29 -4.25
CA PRO A 177 -13.93 -4.56 -3.94
C PRO A 177 -12.78 -4.81 -4.93
N TYR A 178 -11.84 -5.69 -4.56
CA TYR A 178 -10.72 -6.11 -5.41
C TYR A 178 -9.91 -4.94 -6.00
N GLN A 179 -9.60 -3.96 -5.18
CA GLN A 179 -8.75 -2.83 -5.56
C GLN A 179 -7.94 -2.31 -4.36
N ASP A 180 -7.81 -3.12 -3.31
CA ASP A 180 -7.03 -2.72 -2.16
C ASP A 180 -5.56 -2.60 -2.54
N GLY A 181 -4.86 -1.67 -1.89
CA GLY A 181 -3.44 -1.49 -2.03
C GLY A 181 -2.65 -2.40 -1.10
N GLY A 182 -1.33 -2.45 -1.29
CA GLY A 182 -0.45 -3.27 -0.46
C GLY A 182 0.98 -3.25 -0.98
N LEU A 183 1.92 -3.58 -0.10
CA LEU A 183 3.34 -3.65 -0.46
C LEU A 183 3.90 -5.02 -0.11
N PHE A 184 4.58 -5.63 -1.07
CA PHE A 184 5.18 -6.96 -0.91
C PHE A 184 6.63 -6.94 -1.34
N VAL A 185 7.47 -7.66 -0.61
CA VAL A 185 8.89 -7.83 -0.91
C VAL A 185 9.17 -9.32 -1.06
N GLU A 186 9.65 -9.71 -2.24
CA GLU A 186 10.06 -11.09 -2.52
C GLU A 186 11.53 -11.30 -2.10
N ASP A 187 11.74 -12.22 -1.15
CA ASP A 187 13.04 -12.84 -0.90
C ASP A 187 13.20 -14.07 -1.79
N LYS A 188 13.80 -13.88 -2.97
CA LYS A 188 14.03 -14.97 -3.93
C LYS A 188 14.94 -16.07 -3.39
N SER A 189 15.85 -15.74 -2.47
CA SER A 189 16.80 -16.71 -1.92
C SER A 189 16.13 -17.71 -0.99
N ARG A 190 15.06 -17.29 -0.30
CA ARG A 190 14.31 -18.11 0.66
C ARG A 190 12.93 -18.53 0.17
N GLY A 191 12.46 -17.96 -0.94
CA GLY A 191 11.09 -18.12 -1.41
C GLY A 191 10.06 -17.53 -0.43
N GLN A 192 10.47 -16.56 0.39
CA GLN A 192 9.64 -15.91 1.41
C GLN A 192 9.16 -14.55 0.92
N TRP A 193 8.02 -14.12 1.47
CA TRP A 193 7.38 -12.86 1.12
C TRP A 193 7.12 -12.06 2.37
N THR A 194 7.65 -10.85 2.42
CA THR A 194 7.22 -9.85 3.39
C THR A 194 6.01 -9.12 2.81
N ALA A 195 4.95 -8.97 3.59
CA ALA A 195 3.76 -8.21 3.21
C ALA A 195 3.50 -7.09 4.22
N ILE A 196 3.09 -5.93 3.70
CA ILE A 196 2.64 -4.78 4.47
C ILE A 196 1.26 -4.36 3.94
N PHE A 197 0.30 -4.34 4.85
CA PHE A 197 -1.08 -3.95 4.62
C PHE A 197 -1.38 -2.68 5.41
N LEU A 198 -2.09 -1.76 4.79
CA LEU A 198 -2.41 -0.45 5.38
C LEU A 198 -3.90 -0.16 5.25
N ALA A 199 -4.45 0.53 6.23
CA ALA A 199 -5.83 1.03 6.20
C ALA A 199 -5.91 2.32 7.03
N PHE A 200 -7.09 2.92 7.11
CA PHE A 200 -7.34 4.06 8.00
C PHE A 200 -8.37 3.72 9.06
N GLN A 201 -8.19 4.25 10.27
CA GLN A 201 -9.15 4.03 11.35
C GLN A 201 -10.55 4.58 11.08
N THR A 202 -10.67 5.50 10.12
CA THR A 202 -11.93 6.06 9.63
C THR A 202 -12.69 5.13 8.69
N GLN A 203 -12.09 4.02 8.26
CA GLN A 203 -12.73 3.05 7.39
C GLN A 203 -13.51 2.01 8.19
N SER A 204 -14.57 1.48 7.58
CA SER A 204 -15.26 0.29 8.07
C SER A 204 -14.66 -0.96 7.43
N PHE A 205 -14.44 -1.99 8.25
CA PHE A 205 -14.02 -3.33 7.80
C PHE A 205 -15.22 -4.24 7.52
N ARG A 206 -16.43 -3.68 7.49
CA ARG A 206 -17.65 -4.35 7.04
C ARG A 206 -18.21 -3.59 5.85
N THR A 207 -18.15 -4.20 4.67
CA THR A 207 -18.59 -3.57 3.43
C THR A 207 -19.63 -4.40 2.68
N ASP A 208 -20.45 -3.74 1.87
CA ASP A 208 -21.37 -4.40 0.95
C ASP A 208 -20.65 -4.89 -0.33
N ALA A 209 -21.41 -5.36 -1.33
CA ALA A 209 -20.83 -5.84 -2.58
C ALA A 209 -20.15 -4.74 -3.42
N SER A 210 -20.45 -3.46 -3.16
CA SER A 210 -19.84 -2.30 -3.82
C SER A 210 -18.59 -1.80 -3.07
N GLY A 211 -18.27 -2.38 -1.92
CA GLY A 211 -17.20 -1.90 -1.05
C GLY A 211 -17.62 -0.74 -0.15
N ASP A 212 -18.91 -0.40 -0.11
CA ASP A 212 -19.43 0.67 0.73
C ASP A 212 -19.62 0.21 2.17
N PRO A 213 -19.34 1.05 3.18
CA PRO A 213 -19.39 0.67 4.59
C PRO A 213 -20.82 0.33 5.04
N THR A 214 -21.01 -0.83 5.65
CA THR A 214 -22.28 -1.27 6.25
C THR A 214 -22.23 -1.35 7.77
N GLY A 215 -21.08 -1.03 8.36
CA GLY A 215 -20.83 -1.12 9.79
C GLY A 215 -20.14 0.13 10.35
N PRO A 216 -19.85 0.11 11.66
CA PRO A 216 -19.04 1.15 12.29
C PRO A 216 -17.63 1.19 11.68
N THR A 217 -16.94 2.31 11.88
CA THR A 217 -15.52 2.44 11.55
C THR A 217 -14.67 1.70 12.58
N TRP A 218 -13.42 1.39 12.21
CA TRP A 218 -12.47 0.81 13.15
C TRP A 218 -12.34 1.65 14.43
N ALA A 219 -12.20 2.98 14.29
CA ALA A 219 -12.12 3.89 15.44
C ALA A 219 -13.35 3.81 16.35
N SER A 220 -14.55 3.71 15.76
CA SER A 220 -15.79 3.60 16.51
C SER A 220 -15.90 2.28 17.28
N GLU A 221 -15.30 1.20 16.78
CA GLU A 221 -15.33 -0.10 17.46
C GLU A 221 -14.20 -0.27 18.49
N HIS A 222 -13.02 0.32 18.23
CA HIS A 222 -11.80 0.03 18.98
C HIS A 222 -11.28 1.22 19.82
N GLY A 223 -11.95 2.37 19.77
CA GLY A 223 -11.59 3.55 20.57
C GLY A 223 -10.41 4.35 20.01
N GLY A 224 -10.36 4.49 18.68
CA GLY A 224 -9.29 5.16 17.94
C GLY A 224 -9.25 6.68 18.02
N GLU A 225 -8.10 7.31 17.75
CA GLU A 225 -8.04 8.78 17.61
C GLU A 225 -8.41 9.17 16.17
N VAL A 226 -9.55 9.84 16.00
CA VAL A 226 -9.96 10.48 14.74
C VAL A 226 -10.19 11.95 15.04
N ARG A 227 -9.55 12.83 14.25
CA ARG A 227 -9.70 14.30 14.39
C ARG A 227 -10.64 14.89 13.36
#